data_AF-A0A3B1ATB2-F1
#
_entry.id   AF-A0A3B1ATB2-F1
#
_cell.length_a   1.000
_cell.length_b   1.000
_cell.length_c   1.000
_cell.angle_alpha   90.00
_cell.angle_beta   90.00
_cell.angle_gamma   90.00
#
_symmetry.space_group_name_H-M   'P 1'
#
loop_
_entity.id
_entity.type
_entity.pdbx_description
1 polymer ?
#
loop_
_entity_poly.entity_id
_entity_poly.type
_entity_poly.pdbx_seq_one_letter_code
_entity_poly.pdbx_strand_id
1 'polypeptide(L)' 'MSQRGTGQKIVFVIAIFCYLLAAACGVTAFYLSLDAGFNEPVVAAFAASVVFFVGSGVVLHMMARTNLPDLKIK' A
#
# COMPACT_ATOMS: atom_id res chain seq x y z
N MET A 1 -3.04 -26.42 -11.63
CA MET A 1 -2.57 -25.09 -11.17
C MET A 1 -3.80 -24.19 -11.11
N SER A 2 -4.28 -23.88 -9.91
CA SER A 2 -5.52 -23.10 -9.69
C SER A 2 -5.42 -21.76 -10.41
N GLN A 3 -6.35 -21.50 -11.33
CA GLN A 3 -6.33 -20.37 -12.22
C GLN A 3 -6.53 -19.09 -11.38
N ARG A 4 -5.46 -18.31 -11.19
CA ARG A 4 -5.55 -16.98 -10.56
C ARG A 4 -6.54 -16.15 -11.37
N GLY A 5 -7.70 -15.85 -10.82
CA GLY A 5 -8.70 -15.00 -11.47
C GLY A 5 -8.08 -13.64 -11.85
N THR A 6 -8.52 -13.04 -12.95
CA THR A 6 -7.99 -11.76 -13.45
C THR A 6 -8.01 -10.67 -12.37
N GLY A 7 -9.03 -10.68 -11.50
CA GLY A 7 -9.13 -9.78 -10.35
C GLY A 7 -7.97 -9.93 -9.35
N GLN A 8 -7.51 -11.15 -9.09
CA GLN A 8 -6.40 -11.41 -8.16
C GLN A 8 -5.08 -10.83 -8.69
N LYS A 9 -4.88 -10.85 -10.01
CA LYS A 9 -3.70 -10.26 -10.65
C LYS A 9 -3.72 -8.72 -10.56
N ILE A 10 -4.88 -8.11 -10.74
CA ILE A 10 -5.07 -6.66 -10.61
C ILE A 10 -4.81 -6.22 -9.16
N VAL A 11 -5.40 -6.92 -8.18
CA VAL A 11 -5.21 -6.65 -6.75
C VAL A 11 -3.74 -6.77 -6.36
N PHE A 12 -3.00 -7.73 -6.91
CA PHE A 12 -1.57 -7.88 -6.67
C PHE A 12 -0.74 -6.69 -7.19
N VAL A 13 -1.07 -6.20 -8.39
CA VAL A 13 -0.41 -5.02 -8.98
C VAL A 13 -0.68 -3.77 -8.13
N ILE A 14 -1.92 -3.59 -7.67
CA ILE A 14 -2.29 -2.47 -6.79
C ILE A 14 -1.59 -2.59 -5.43
N ALA A 15 -1.45 -3.80 -4.88
CA ALA A 15 -0.70 -4.03 -3.64
C ALA A 15 0.75 -3.57 -3.76
N ILE A 16 1.43 -3.94 -4.85
CA ILE A 16 2.80 -3.49 -5.14
C ILE A 16 2.85 -1.97 -5.27
N PHE A 17 1.89 -1.37 -5.96
CA PHE A 17 1.83 0.09 -6.10
C PHE A 17 1.67 0.81 -4.76
N CYS A 18 0.82 0.28 -3.86
CA CYS A 18 0.71 0.79 -2.48
C CYS A 18 2.04 0.74 -1.73
N TYR A 19 2.80 -0.35 -1.85
CA TYR A 19 4.11 -0.43 -1.20
C TYR A 19 5.12 0.57 -1.76
N LEU A 20 5.11 0.80 -3.07
CA LEU A 20 5.97 1.81 -3.69
C LEU A 20 5.60 3.23 -3.22
N LEU A 21 4.30 3.55 -3.13
CA LEU A 21 3.83 4.83 -2.60
C LEU A 21 4.16 4.99 -1.11
N ALA A 22 4.05 3.92 -0.32
CA ALA A 22 4.46 3.93 1.08
C ALA A 22 5.95 4.25 1.23
N ALA A 23 6.81 3.64 0.41
CA ALA A 23 8.24 3.92 0.40
C ALA A 23 8.52 5.38 0.02
N ALA A 24 7.87 5.89 -1.03
CA ALA A 24 7.98 7.29 -1.43
C ALA A 24 7.55 8.26 -0.32
N CYS A 25 6.39 8.01 0.30
CA CYS A 25 5.89 8.82 1.42
C CYS A 25 6.83 8.76 2.64
N GLY A 26 7.48 7.63 2.89
CA GLY A 26 8.44 7.47 3.99
C GLY A 26 9.71 8.26 3.75
N VAL A 27 10.23 8.23 2.52
CA VAL A 27 11.40 9.04 2.13
C VAL A 27 11.08 10.52 2.21
N THR A 28 9.93 10.97 1.70
CA THR A 28 9.53 12.39 1.81
C THR A 28 9.29 12.80 3.25
N ALA A 29 8.66 11.97 4.08
CA ALA A 29 8.51 12.23 5.51
C ALA A 29 9.86 12.43 6.19
N PHE A 30 10.84 11.58 5.87
CA PHE A 30 12.18 11.63 6.46
C PHE A 30 12.95 12.88 6.07
N TYR A 31 12.95 13.24 4.78
CA TYR A 31 13.57 14.50 4.33
C TYR A 31 12.88 15.73 4.92
N LEU A 32 11.55 15.73 5.00
CA LEU A 32 10.79 16.87 5.52
C LEU A 32 10.96 17.02 7.05
N SER A 33 11.09 15.92 7.77
CA SER A 33 11.35 15.94 9.22
C SER A 33 12.78 16.39 9.56
N LEU A 34 13.74 16.16 8.68
CA LEU A 34 15.11 16.69 8.81
C LEU A 34 15.16 18.21 8.61
N ASP A 35 14.37 18.76 7.70
CA ASP A 35 14.42 20.18 7.32
C ASP A 35 13.52 21.06 8.22
N ALA A 36 12.27 20.66 8.45
CA ALA A 36 11.27 21.50 9.13
C ALA A 36 10.93 21.03 10.57
N GLY A 37 11.42 19.86 10.99
CA GLY A 37 11.16 19.28 12.30
C GLY A 37 9.79 18.59 12.41
N PHE A 38 9.64 17.73 13.42
CA PHE A 38 8.45 16.88 13.61
C PHE A 38 7.14 17.60 13.97
N ASN A 39 7.19 18.91 14.21
CA ASN A 39 6.01 19.70 14.63
C ASN A 39 5.17 20.20 13.43
N GLU A 40 5.69 20.07 12.21
CA GLU A 40 4.93 20.44 11.02
C GLU A 40 3.81 19.42 10.75
N PRO A 41 2.55 19.87 10.61
CA PRO A 41 1.41 18.97 10.37
C PRO A 41 1.58 18.15 9.08
N VAL A 42 2.36 18.66 8.12
CA VAL A 42 2.70 17.98 6.87
C VAL A 42 3.53 16.72 7.13
N VAL A 43 4.52 16.77 8.03
CA VAL A 43 5.34 15.61 8.41
C VAL A 43 4.47 14.52 9.04
N ALA A 44 3.56 14.91 9.94
CA ALA A 44 2.62 13.98 10.58
C ALA A 44 1.67 13.33 9.57
N ALA A 45 1.15 14.10 8.61
CA ALA A 45 0.29 13.58 7.54
C ALA A 45 1.04 12.58 6.63
N PHE A 46 2.30 12.88 6.29
CA PHE A 46 3.14 11.95 5.53
C PHE A 46 3.44 10.67 6.31
N ALA A 47 3.78 10.77 7.60
CA ALA A 47 3.99 9.61 8.45
C ALA A 47 2.74 8.73 8.55
N ALA A 48 1.56 9.32 8.75
CA ALA A 48 0.28 8.59 8.74
C ALA A 48 0.00 7.90 7.40
N SER A 49 0.30 8.59 6.29
CA SER A 49 0.12 8.05 4.94
C SER A 49 0.98 6.81 4.71
N VAL A 50 2.21 6.77 5.23
CA VAL A 50 3.06 5.56 5.19
C VAL A 50 2.37 4.38 5.83
N VAL A 51 1.86 4.55 7.07
CA VAL A 51 1.20 3.46 7.80
C VAL A 51 -0.06 3.00 7.07
N PHE A 52 -0.83 3.93 6.52
CA PHE A 52 -2.01 3.64 5.71
C PHE A 52 -1.65 2.81 4.47
N PHE A 53 -0.70 3.27 3.65
CA PHE A 53 -0.31 2.57 2.43
C PHE A 53 0.35 1.21 2.70
N VAL A 54 1.15 1.08 3.77
CA VAL A 54 1.69 -0.23 4.18
C VAL A 54 0.57 -1.15 4.63
N GLY A 55 -0.35 -0.68 5.48
CA GLY A 55 -1.48 -1.46 5.97
C GLY A 55 -2.39 -1.94 4.85
N SER A 56 -2.80 -1.02 3.96
CA SER A 56 -3.56 -1.36 2.75
C SER A 56 -2.78 -2.33 1.85
N GLY A 57 -1.49 -2.09 1.62
CA GLY A 57 -0.62 -2.97 0.85
C GLY A 57 -0.60 -4.40 1.38
N VAL A 58 -0.51 -4.59 2.71
CA VAL A 58 -0.55 -5.92 3.35
C VAL A 58 -1.89 -6.61 3.12
N VAL A 59 -3.00 -5.89 3.28
CA VAL A 59 -4.35 -6.47 3.05
C VAL A 59 -4.53 -6.88 1.59
N LEU A 60 -4.18 -6.02 0.64
CA LEU A 60 -4.26 -6.37 -0.79
C LEU A 60 -3.29 -7.52 -1.15
N HIS A 61 -2.10 -7.55 -0.56
CA HIS A 61 -1.16 -8.65 -0.76
C HIS A 61 -1.72 -9.97 -0.22
N MET A 62 -2.37 -9.94 0.95
CA MET A 62 -3.03 -11.11 1.51
C MET A 62 -4.19 -11.57 0.61
N MET A 63 -5.06 -10.67 0.16
CA MET A 63 -6.11 -10.98 -0.81
C MET A 63 -5.54 -11.60 -2.10
N ALA A 64 -4.40 -11.10 -2.57
CA ALA A 64 -3.72 -11.66 -3.74
C ALA A 64 -3.04 -13.02 -3.46
N ARG A 65 -2.71 -13.35 -2.21
CA ARG A 65 -2.11 -14.63 -1.80
C ARG A 65 -3.15 -15.71 -1.53
N THR A 66 -4.32 -15.33 -1.02
CA THR A 66 -5.40 -16.27 -0.72
C THR A 66 -5.96 -16.86 -2.01
N ASN A 67 -6.27 -18.16 -2.01
CA ASN A 67 -6.94 -18.82 -3.13
C ASN A 67 -8.43 -18.45 -3.08
N LEU A 68 -8.77 -17.23 -3.47
CA LEU A 68 -10.16 -16.81 -3.56
C LEU A 68 -10.80 -17.52 -4.76
N PRO A 69 -11.98 -18.17 -4.58
CA PRO A 69 -12.77 -18.61 -5.72
C PRO A 69 -13.09 -17.38 -6.58
N ASP A 70 -13.12 -17.58 -7.91
CA ASP A 70 -13.34 -16.52 -8.90
C ASP A 70 -14.44 -15.56 -8.44
N LEU A 71 -14.08 -14.29 -8.20
CA LEU A 71 -14.98 -13.21 -7.78
C LEU A 71 -15.91 -12.78 -8.93
N LYS A 72 -16.49 -13.77 -9.63
CA LYS A 72 -17.55 -13.56 -10.60
C LYS A 72 -18.79 -13.14 -9.83
N ILE A 73 -18.92 -11.84 -9.63
CA ILE A 73 -20.21 -11.22 -9.29
C ILE A 73 -21.07 -11.38 -10.54
N LYS A 74 -22.06 -12.27 -10.46
CA LYS A 74 -23.03 -12.53 -11.53
C LYS A 74 -24.03 -11.39 -11.63
#